data_AF-A0A9E2QB93-F1
#
_entry.id   AF-A0A9E2QB93-F1
#
_cell.length_a   1.000
_cell.length_b   1.000
_cell.length_c   1.000
_cell.angle_alpha   90.00
_cell.angle_beta   90.00
_cell.angle_gamma   90.00
#
_symmetry.space_group_name_H-M   'P 1'
#
loop_
_entity.id
_entity.type
_entity.pdbx_description
1 polymer ?
#
loop_
_entity_poly.entity_id
_entity_poly.type
_entity_poly.pdbx_seq_one_letter_code
_entity_poly.pdbx_strand_id
1 'polypeptide(L)'
;MPEGLQKIVVTDDEHRLPYSKGLMAMSIMATGLPPDQAYNIASLIHEQLRDEGTPMVTMDYVRRTAERIMEREVGPKYVENYRKWQSLNKLDKPIIILMGGATGVGKSTVATILASRLGITRQVSTDIIREVMRSLLSPELIPSLFNSSFEASEALRIPVPPNTDKVIVGFLEQAAMVWVGVRALIERAIVERTNFIVEGAHVVPGIIEPQFFKDAIVVHMVLTVEKASEHRSHFEMREVETESARPFDRYLDSFENIRKIQDYVLELADKLQVPVFPNSSMDATVGAILEFVINQVFVEYTAGKAKEGMVEKAMEISTSREAVSETSRRST
;
A
#
# COMPACT_ATOMS: atom_id res chain seq x y z
N MET A 1 1.94 -44.42 19.18
CA MET A 1 1.71 -43.10 18.57
C MET A 1 0.41 -43.21 17.78
N PRO A 2 -0.66 -42.45 18.06
CA PRO A 2 -1.89 -42.57 17.30
C PRO A 2 -1.72 -41.92 15.90
N GLU A 3 -2.23 -42.60 14.88
CA GLU A 3 -2.14 -42.32 13.43
C GLU A 3 -2.95 -41.09 12.96
N GLY A 4 -3.01 -40.00 13.74
CA GLY A 4 -4.02 -38.95 13.54
C GLY A 4 -3.59 -37.64 12.87
N LEU A 5 -2.29 -37.38 12.64
CA LEU A 5 -1.80 -36.09 12.13
C LEU A 5 -0.67 -36.31 11.13
N GLN A 6 -1.01 -36.75 9.92
CA GLN A 6 -0.05 -36.74 8.81
C GLN A 6 0.27 -35.27 8.48
N LYS A 7 1.42 -34.79 8.96
CA LYS A 7 1.88 -33.42 8.72
C LYS A 7 2.33 -33.32 7.27
N ILE A 8 1.64 -32.51 6.47
CA ILE A 8 2.10 -32.16 5.13
C ILE A 8 3.32 -31.26 5.26
N VAL A 9 4.44 -31.71 4.70
CA VAL A 9 5.70 -30.96 4.63
C VAL A 9 5.84 -30.41 3.23
N VAL A 10 5.92 -29.08 3.14
CA VAL A 10 6.23 -28.37 1.91
C VAL A 10 7.75 -28.29 1.78
N THR A 11 8.24 -28.69 0.62
CA THR A 11 9.64 -28.64 0.24
C THR A 11 9.85 -27.50 -0.75
N ASP A 12 10.87 -26.71 -0.46
CA ASP A 12 11.48 -25.73 -1.35
C ASP A 12 12.97 -26.09 -1.48
N ASP A 13 13.65 -25.62 -2.52
CA ASP A 13 15.00 -26.08 -2.93
C ASP A 13 16.06 -26.06 -1.79
N GLU A 14 15.82 -25.27 -0.74
CA GLU A 14 16.69 -25.14 0.44
C GLU A 14 16.03 -25.48 1.79
N HIS A 15 14.71 -25.64 1.87
CA HIS A 15 13.99 -25.69 3.16
C HIS A 15 12.85 -26.71 3.20
N ARG A 16 12.58 -27.26 4.39
CA ARG A 16 11.43 -28.15 4.67
C ARG A 16 10.59 -27.55 5.78
N LEU A 17 9.38 -27.10 5.43
CA LEU A 17 8.48 -26.44 6.36
C LEU A 17 7.12 -27.13 6.37
N PRO A 18 6.43 -27.22 7.52
CA PRO A 18 5.07 -27.72 7.53
C PRO A 18 4.14 -26.78 6.75
N TYR A 19 3.14 -27.34 6.08
CA TYR A 19 2.08 -26.54 5.47
C TYR A 19 1.38 -25.68 6.54
N SER A 20 1.36 -24.37 6.32
CA SER A 20 0.68 -23.42 7.20
C SER A 20 -0.59 -22.91 6.54
N LYS A 21 -1.75 -23.29 7.09
CA LYS A 21 -3.05 -22.74 6.69
C LYS A 21 -3.07 -21.22 6.82
N GLY A 22 -2.44 -20.68 7.87
CA GLY A 22 -2.37 -19.23 8.11
C GLY A 22 -1.60 -18.50 7.01
N LEU A 23 -0.40 -18.97 6.65
CA LEU A 23 0.40 -18.36 5.58
C LEU A 23 -0.28 -18.51 4.22
N MET A 24 -0.90 -19.66 3.94
CA MET A 24 -1.66 -19.85 2.70
C MET A 24 -2.88 -18.91 2.66
N ALA A 25 -3.65 -18.82 3.75
CA ALA A 25 -4.78 -17.90 3.85
C ALA A 25 -4.34 -16.45 3.64
N MET A 26 -3.22 -16.01 4.23
CA MET A 26 -2.65 -14.68 3.97
C MET A 26 -2.34 -14.47 2.50
N SER A 27 -1.70 -15.44 1.85
CA SER A 27 -1.42 -15.37 0.42
C SER A 27 -2.67 -15.31 -0.45
N ILE A 28 -3.76 -15.94 -0.02
CA ILE A 28 -5.05 -15.94 -0.74
C ILE A 28 -5.81 -14.62 -0.46
N MET A 29 -5.76 -14.08 0.76
CA MET A 29 -6.37 -12.81 1.13
C MET A 29 -5.81 -11.64 0.31
N ALA A 30 -4.54 -11.69 -0.08
CA ALA A 30 -3.93 -10.71 -0.98
C ALA A 30 -4.71 -10.55 -2.30
N THR A 31 -5.43 -11.57 -2.76
CA THR A 31 -6.24 -11.52 -3.99
C THR A 31 -7.51 -10.66 -3.88
N GLY A 32 -7.84 -10.18 -2.68
CA GLY A 32 -9.07 -9.46 -2.37
C GLY A 32 -10.12 -10.27 -1.62
N LEU A 33 -9.90 -11.59 -1.44
CA LEU A 33 -10.84 -12.46 -0.75
C LEU A 33 -11.00 -12.13 0.75
N PRO A 34 -12.22 -12.22 1.29
CA PRO A 34 -12.47 -12.13 2.72
C PRO A 34 -11.69 -13.18 3.55
N PRO A 35 -11.37 -12.90 4.82
CA PRO A 35 -10.56 -13.79 5.65
C PRO A 35 -11.15 -15.20 5.86
N ASP A 36 -12.45 -15.30 6.05
CA ASP A 36 -13.18 -16.55 6.22
C ASP A 36 -13.08 -17.42 4.97
N GLN A 37 -13.33 -16.84 3.79
CA GLN A 37 -13.20 -17.56 2.51
C GLN A 37 -11.76 -17.99 2.25
N ALA A 38 -10.79 -17.10 2.49
CA ALA A 38 -9.38 -17.43 2.29
C ALA A 38 -8.92 -18.57 3.22
N TYR A 39 -9.35 -18.57 4.48
CA TYR A 39 -9.01 -19.64 5.43
C TYR A 39 -9.71 -20.97 5.09
N ASN A 40 -10.94 -20.91 4.59
CA ASN A 40 -11.66 -22.09 4.10
C ASN A 40 -10.92 -22.72 2.91
N ILE A 41 -10.52 -21.92 1.91
CA ILE A 41 -9.72 -22.41 0.77
C ILE A 41 -8.37 -22.99 1.24
N ALA A 42 -7.68 -22.31 2.16
CA ALA A 42 -6.44 -22.82 2.74
C ALA A 42 -6.63 -24.16 3.48
N SER A 43 -7.79 -24.39 4.07
CA SER A 43 -8.15 -25.67 4.70
C SER A 43 -8.46 -26.76 3.67
N LEU A 44 -9.21 -26.44 2.62
CA LEU A 44 -9.48 -27.36 1.51
C LEU A 44 -8.21 -27.81 0.81
N ILE A 45 -7.24 -26.91 0.62
CA ILE A 45 -5.91 -27.26 0.08
C ILE A 45 -5.24 -28.29 0.99
N HIS A 46 -5.24 -28.08 2.31
CA HIS A 46 -4.62 -29.01 3.24
C HIS A 46 -5.29 -30.38 3.24
N GLU A 47 -6.63 -30.42 3.20
CA GLU A 47 -7.40 -31.66 3.15
C GLU A 47 -7.11 -32.43 1.88
N GLN A 48 -7.12 -31.77 0.72
CA GLN A 48 -6.77 -32.38 -0.56
C GLN A 48 -5.35 -32.99 -0.55
N LEU A 49 -4.35 -32.26 -0.04
CA LEU A 49 -2.97 -32.75 0.04
C LEU A 49 -2.84 -33.96 0.97
N ARG A 50 -3.65 -34.01 2.04
CA ARG A 50 -3.70 -35.13 2.98
C ARG A 50 -4.37 -36.35 2.35
N ASP A 51 -5.48 -36.16 1.66
CA ASP A 51 -6.25 -37.25 1.07
C ASP A 51 -5.50 -37.92 -0.09
N GLU A 52 -4.60 -37.19 -0.76
CA GLU A 52 -3.64 -37.72 -1.75
C GLU A 52 -2.51 -38.56 -1.12
N GLY A 53 -2.43 -38.63 0.21
CA GLY A 53 -1.51 -39.52 0.95
C GLY A 53 -0.03 -39.17 0.80
N THR A 54 0.30 -37.98 0.28
CA THR A 54 1.68 -37.58 -0.02
C THR A 54 2.19 -36.63 1.09
N PRO A 55 3.02 -37.11 2.04
CA PRO A 55 3.44 -36.31 3.19
C PRO A 55 4.46 -35.23 2.85
N MET A 56 5.11 -35.30 1.69
CA MET A 56 6.08 -34.31 1.20
C MET A 56 5.68 -33.83 -0.19
N VAL A 57 5.39 -32.53 -0.31
CA VAL A 57 4.97 -31.91 -1.57
C VAL A 57 5.86 -30.70 -1.88
N THR A 58 6.01 -30.36 -3.14
CA THR A 58 6.76 -29.16 -3.54
C THR A 58 5.88 -27.92 -3.42
N MET A 59 6.48 -26.74 -3.24
CA MET A 59 5.74 -25.48 -3.22
C MET A 59 4.95 -25.25 -4.52
N ASP A 60 5.52 -25.64 -5.67
CA ASP A 60 4.82 -25.57 -6.96
C ASP A 60 3.59 -26.48 -7.03
N TYR A 61 3.65 -27.66 -6.40
CA TYR A 61 2.48 -28.53 -6.30
C TYR A 61 1.38 -27.88 -5.47
N VAL A 62 1.74 -27.32 -4.31
CA VAL A 62 0.80 -26.60 -3.44
C VAL A 62 0.15 -25.43 -4.20
N ARG A 63 0.92 -24.66 -4.96
CA ARG A 63 0.39 -23.55 -5.79
C ARG A 63 -0.60 -24.03 -6.83
N ARG A 64 -0.30 -25.09 -7.59
CA ARG A 64 -1.24 -25.66 -8.58
C ARG A 64 -2.52 -26.16 -7.93
N THR A 65 -2.42 -26.79 -6.76
CA THR A 65 -3.59 -27.23 -5.98
C THR A 65 -4.41 -26.04 -5.50
N ALA A 66 -3.75 -24.97 -5.03
CA ALA A 66 -4.41 -23.73 -4.64
C ALA A 66 -5.18 -23.10 -5.81
N GLU A 67 -4.56 -22.95 -6.98
CA GLU A 67 -5.21 -22.40 -8.17
C GLU A 67 -6.46 -23.20 -8.57
N ARG A 68 -6.36 -24.53 -8.62
CA ARG A 68 -7.50 -25.40 -8.96
C ARG A 68 -8.66 -25.26 -7.97
N ILE A 69 -8.37 -25.21 -6.68
CA ILE A 69 -9.40 -25.04 -5.66
C ILE A 69 -10.00 -23.64 -5.74
N MET A 70 -9.17 -22.60 -5.85
CA MET A 70 -9.65 -21.23 -6.03
C MET A 70 -10.52 -21.07 -7.27
N GLU A 71 -10.15 -21.67 -8.41
CA GLU A 71 -10.95 -21.63 -9.64
C GLU A 71 -12.34 -22.22 -9.43
N ARG A 72 -12.43 -23.32 -8.68
CA ARG A 72 -13.70 -23.98 -8.36
C ARG A 72 -14.56 -23.20 -7.35
N GLU A 73 -13.95 -22.66 -6.30
CA GLU A 73 -14.68 -22.04 -5.18
C GLU A 73 -15.04 -20.57 -5.42
N VAL A 74 -14.16 -19.80 -6.07
CA VAL A 74 -14.30 -18.33 -6.18
C VAL A 74 -14.18 -17.81 -7.62
N GLY A 75 -13.77 -18.65 -8.57
CA GLY A 75 -13.72 -18.33 -9.99
C GLY A 75 -12.39 -17.75 -10.49
N PRO A 76 -12.27 -17.57 -11.82
CA PRO A 76 -10.99 -17.31 -12.48
C PRO A 76 -10.37 -15.94 -12.15
N LYS A 77 -11.18 -14.93 -11.81
CA LYS A 77 -10.69 -13.58 -11.45
C LYS A 77 -9.70 -13.62 -10.28
N TYR A 78 -10.02 -14.36 -9.22
CA TYR A 78 -9.15 -14.44 -8.04
C TYR A 78 -7.89 -15.28 -8.31
N VAL A 79 -7.99 -16.28 -9.19
CA VAL A 79 -6.83 -17.08 -9.62
C VAL A 79 -5.84 -16.22 -10.40
N GLU A 80 -6.32 -15.32 -11.26
CA GLU A 80 -5.45 -14.38 -11.97
C GLU A 80 -4.72 -13.46 -10.98
N ASN A 81 -5.42 -12.89 -10.01
CA ASN A 81 -4.82 -12.05 -8.97
C ASN A 81 -3.84 -12.84 -8.09
N TYR A 82 -4.14 -14.11 -7.79
CA TYR A 82 -3.23 -15.01 -7.07
C TYR A 82 -1.92 -15.21 -7.85
N ARG A 83 -2.00 -15.51 -9.14
CA ARG A 83 -0.83 -15.69 -10.01
C ARG A 83 0.01 -14.42 -10.09
N LYS A 84 -0.63 -13.26 -10.28
CA LYS A 84 0.03 -11.95 -10.25
C LYS A 84 0.77 -11.79 -8.92
N TRP A 85 0.07 -11.91 -7.79
CA TRP A 85 0.66 -11.79 -6.46
C TRP A 85 1.85 -12.73 -6.23
N GLN A 86 1.73 -14.01 -6.60
CA GLN A 86 2.84 -14.97 -6.47
C GLN A 86 4.07 -14.57 -7.29
N SER A 87 3.87 -13.97 -8.47
CA SER A 87 4.98 -13.48 -9.31
C SER A 87 5.72 -12.29 -8.70
N LEU A 88 5.05 -11.52 -7.84
CA LEU A 88 5.63 -10.35 -7.15
C LEU A 88 6.58 -10.75 -6.00
N ASN A 89 6.60 -12.01 -5.56
CA ASN A 89 7.58 -12.47 -4.57
C ASN A 89 9.04 -12.41 -5.09
N LYS A 90 9.23 -12.28 -6.41
CA LYS A 90 10.55 -12.16 -7.06
C LYS A 90 10.97 -10.70 -7.30
N LEU A 91 10.28 -9.76 -6.68
CA LEU A 91 10.45 -8.33 -6.96
C LEU A 91 11.58 -7.78 -6.09
N ASP A 92 12.62 -7.23 -6.72
CA ASP A 92 13.82 -6.74 -6.03
C ASP A 92 13.65 -5.35 -5.37
N LYS A 93 12.49 -4.72 -5.61
CA LYS A 93 12.14 -3.38 -5.11
C LYS A 93 11.02 -3.46 -4.06
N PRO A 94 11.07 -2.69 -2.97
CA PRO A 94 9.96 -2.62 -2.03
C PRO A 94 8.74 -1.91 -2.65
N ILE A 95 7.56 -2.33 -2.19
CA ILE A 95 6.27 -1.70 -2.50
C ILE A 95 5.97 -0.65 -1.42
N ILE A 96 5.81 0.59 -1.83
CA ILE A 96 5.49 1.73 -0.97
C ILE A 96 4.08 2.19 -1.29
N ILE A 97 3.15 2.06 -0.34
CA ILE A 97 1.75 2.46 -0.50
C ILE A 97 1.53 3.79 0.22
N LEU A 98 1.07 4.79 -0.50
CA LEU A 98 0.77 6.13 0.02
C LEU A 98 -0.73 6.37 -0.08
N MET A 99 -1.40 6.50 1.08
CA MET A 99 -2.85 6.68 1.18
C MET A 99 -3.22 8.05 1.74
N GLY A 100 -3.67 8.94 0.85
CA GLY A 100 -4.16 10.27 1.16
C GLY A 100 -5.65 10.33 1.47
N GLY A 101 -6.10 11.52 1.86
CA GLY A 101 -7.52 11.83 2.08
C GLY A 101 -7.78 12.60 3.37
N ALA A 102 -8.92 13.28 3.43
CA ALA A 102 -9.28 14.14 4.56
C ALA A 102 -9.43 13.36 5.88
N THR A 103 -9.41 14.06 7.02
CA THR A 103 -9.66 13.41 8.32
C THR A 103 -11.05 12.74 8.35
N GLY A 104 -11.20 11.63 9.06
CA GLY A 104 -12.49 10.94 9.21
C GLY A 104 -12.94 10.06 8.03
N VAL A 105 -12.17 9.96 6.93
CA VAL A 105 -12.57 9.12 5.76
C VAL A 105 -12.27 7.62 5.91
N GLY A 106 -11.70 7.19 7.05
CA GLY A 106 -11.40 5.77 7.33
C GLY A 106 -10.01 5.27 6.93
N LYS A 107 -9.07 6.16 6.61
CA LYS A 107 -7.70 5.81 6.14
C LYS A 107 -6.97 4.81 7.03
N SER A 108 -6.86 5.11 8.33
CA SER A 108 -6.12 4.24 9.27
C SER A 108 -6.71 2.84 9.35
N THR A 109 -8.04 2.69 9.25
CA THR A 109 -8.73 1.39 9.26
C THR A 109 -8.47 0.62 7.97
N VAL A 110 -8.67 1.26 6.81
CA VAL A 110 -8.42 0.65 5.50
C VAL A 110 -6.95 0.27 5.35
N ALA A 111 -6.02 1.14 5.75
CA ALA A 111 -4.59 0.89 5.71
C ALA A 111 -4.18 -0.29 6.61
N THR A 112 -4.77 -0.41 7.80
CA THR A 112 -4.51 -1.55 8.72
C THR A 112 -4.98 -2.87 8.12
N ILE A 113 -6.17 -2.90 7.54
CA ILE A 113 -6.68 -4.12 6.88
C ILE A 113 -5.83 -4.46 5.66
N LEU A 114 -5.46 -3.45 4.87
CA LEU A 114 -4.60 -3.62 3.69
C LEU A 114 -3.22 -4.17 4.07
N ALA A 115 -2.58 -3.62 5.11
CA ALA A 115 -1.32 -4.11 5.66
C ALA A 115 -1.41 -5.60 6.04
N SER A 116 -2.47 -5.97 6.78
CA SER A 116 -2.71 -7.36 7.18
C SER A 116 -2.84 -8.29 5.96
N ARG A 117 -3.63 -7.89 4.95
CA ARG A 117 -3.88 -8.70 3.74
C ARG A 117 -2.65 -8.83 2.83
N LEU A 118 -1.80 -7.79 2.76
CA LEU A 118 -0.57 -7.79 1.98
C LEU A 118 0.66 -8.32 2.77
N GLY A 119 0.51 -8.62 4.07
CA GLY A 119 1.61 -9.01 4.93
C GLY A 119 2.64 -7.88 5.16
N ILE A 120 2.23 -6.62 5.05
CA ILE A 120 3.10 -5.47 5.27
C ILE A 120 3.06 -5.11 6.76
N THR A 121 4.20 -5.24 7.44
CA THR A 121 4.29 -5.03 8.89
C THR A 121 4.61 -3.59 9.28
N ARG A 122 5.06 -2.78 8.32
CA ARG A 122 5.49 -1.39 8.56
C ARG A 122 4.44 -0.43 8.02
N GLN A 123 3.80 0.30 8.93
CA GLN A 123 2.78 1.29 8.63
C GLN A 123 2.95 2.51 9.53
N VAL A 124 2.86 3.71 8.97
CA VAL A 124 2.96 4.97 9.73
C VAL A 124 1.87 5.96 9.30
N SER A 125 1.31 6.67 10.27
CA SER A 125 0.40 7.79 10.01
C SER A 125 1.17 9.11 9.93
N THR A 126 0.85 9.97 8.96
CA THR A 126 1.44 11.31 8.86
C THR A 126 1.17 12.19 10.08
N ASP A 127 0.11 11.91 10.84
CA ASP A 127 -0.17 12.60 12.10
C ASP A 127 0.91 12.31 13.16
N ILE A 128 1.48 11.09 13.19
CA ILE A 128 2.57 10.73 14.10
C ILE A 128 3.84 11.49 13.71
N ILE A 129 4.14 11.57 12.41
CA ILE A 129 5.30 12.32 11.90
C ILE A 129 5.18 13.79 12.29
N ARG A 130 4.00 14.38 12.09
CA ARG A 130 3.70 15.75 12.50
C ARG A 130 3.90 15.95 14.00
N GLU A 131 3.43 15.01 14.82
CA GLU A 131 3.57 15.08 16.29
C GLU A 131 5.04 15.05 16.74
N VAL A 132 5.85 14.17 16.14
CA VAL A 132 7.29 14.13 16.41
C VAL A 132 7.95 15.45 16.01
N MET A 133 7.66 15.96 14.80
CA MET A 133 8.22 17.24 14.34
C MET A 133 7.80 18.41 15.26
N ARG A 134 6.54 18.41 15.70
CA ARG A 134 5.98 19.39 16.64
C ARG A 134 6.73 19.40 17.98
N SER A 135 7.18 18.24 18.47
CA SER A 135 7.93 18.15 19.72
C SER A 135 9.36 18.71 19.66
N LEU A 136 9.96 18.76 18.45
CA LEU A 136 11.35 19.15 18.24
C LEU A 136 11.50 20.63 17.86
N LEU A 137 10.43 21.27 17.42
CA LEU A 137 10.44 22.61 16.84
C LEU A 137 9.64 23.57 17.73
N SER A 138 10.06 24.84 17.83
CA SER A 138 9.29 25.86 18.56
C SER A 138 8.04 26.28 17.75
N PRO A 139 6.88 26.54 18.40
CA PRO A 139 5.75 27.21 17.76
C PRO A 139 6.11 28.55 17.13
N GLU A 140 7.16 29.20 17.62
CA GLU A 140 7.67 30.45 17.08
C GLU A 140 8.42 30.25 15.76
N LEU A 141 8.93 29.05 15.50
CA LEU A 141 9.62 28.73 14.25
C LEU A 141 8.64 28.24 13.20
N ILE A 142 7.78 27.27 13.57
CA ILE A 142 6.83 26.64 12.64
C ILE A 142 5.44 26.48 13.28
N PRO A 143 4.60 27.54 13.28
CA PRO A 143 3.27 27.50 13.91
C PRO A 143 2.32 26.48 13.27
N SER A 144 2.44 26.26 11.96
CA SER A 144 1.52 25.39 11.20
C SER A 144 1.53 23.95 11.69
N LEU A 145 2.60 23.46 12.33
CA LEU A 145 2.66 22.11 12.90
C LEU A 145 1.84 21.94 14.19
N PHE A 146 1.42 23.03 14.84
CA PHE A 146 0.76 22.98 16.15
C PHE A 146 -0.77 22.88 16.09
N ASN A 147 -1.37 23.22 14.94
CA ASN A 147 -2.81 23.15 14.71
C ASN A 147 -3.18 21.91 13.88
N SER A 148 -4.44 21.46 13.95
CA SER A 148 -4.92 20.37 13.08
C SER A 148 -4.84 20.76 11.60
N SER A 149 -4.81 19.78 10.70
CA SER A 149 -4.68 20.06 9.26
C SER A 149 -5.77 20.95 8.68
N PHE A 150 -6.95 20.96 9.31
CA PHE A 150 -8.11 21.79 8.96
C PHE A 150 -8.17 23.14 9.72
N GLU A 151 -7.25 23.39 10.66
CA GLU A 151 -7.10 24.64 11.42
C GLU A 151 -5.75 25.33 11.09
N ALA A 152 -4.92 24.72 10.24
CA ALA A 152 -3.58 25.20 9.92
C ALA A 152 -3.57 26.63 9.37
N SER A 153 -4.70 27.11 8.83
CA SER A 153 -4.86 28.49 8.38
C SER A 153 -4.72 29.57 9.45
N GLU A 154 -5.02 29.24 10.72
CA GLU A 154 -4.89 30.18 11.84
C GLU A 154 -3.42 30.49 12.16
N ALA A 155 -2.52 29.60 11.73
CA ALA A 155 -1.08 29.70 11.93
C ALA A 155 -0.36 30.45 10.80
N LEU A 156 -1.09 30.90 9.75
CA LEU A 156 -0.51 31.63 8.63
C LEU A 156 0.03 33.00 9.07
N ARG A 157 1.35 33.19 8.93
CA ARG A 157 2.02 34.46 9.24
C ARG A 157 2.12 35.41 8.07
N ILE A 158 2.09 34.87 6.85
CA ILE A 158 2.22 35.65 5.63
C ILE A 158 0.82 35.99 5.12
N PRO A 159 0.51 37.28 4.89
CA PRO A 159 -0.74 37.67 4.26
C PRO A 159 -0.89 36.98 2.89
N VAL A 160 -1.96 36.21 2.72
CA VAL A 160 -2.31 35.62 1.43
C VAL A 160 -3.14 36.61 0.61
N PRO A 161 -3.12 36.53 -0.74
CA PRO A 161 -3.95 37.36 -1.59
C PRO A 161 -5.44 37.28 -1.24
N PRO A 162 -6.25 38.33 -1.49
CA PRO A 162 -7.64 38.42 -1.03
C PRO A 162 -8.56 37.27 -1.50
N ASN A 163 -8.27 36.68 -2.66
CA ASN A 163 -9.05 35.58 -3.26
C ASN A 163 -8.46 34.20 -2.99
N THR A 164 -7.49 34.10 -2.07
CA THR A 164 -6.83 32.85 -1.73
C THR A 164 -7.51 32.20 -0.54
N ASP A 165 -7.76 30.90 -0.67
CA ASP A 165 -8.33 30.11 0.38
C ASP A 165 -7.31 29.81 1.48
N LYS A 166 -7.44 30.51 2.61
CA LYS A 166 -6.53 30.37 3.75
C LYS A 166 -6.49 28.95 4.32
N VAL A 167 -7.62 28.23 4.33
CA VAL A 167 -7.71 26.86 4.83
C VAL A 167 -6.81 25.95 4.00
N ILE A 168 -6.91 26.06 2.67
CA ILE A 168 -6.12 25.26 1.75
C ILE A 168 -4.64 25.64 1.80
N VAL A 169 -4.30 26.93 1.87
CA VAL A 169 -2.89 27.34 1.97
C VAL A 169 -2.24 26.83 3.25
N GLY A 170 -2.89 27.01 4.40
CA GLY A 170 -2.37 26.50 5.68
C GLY A 170 -2.21 24.99 5.68
N PHE A 171 -3.19 24.28 5.10
CA PHE A 171 -3.12 22.83 4.93
C PHE A 171 -1.93 22.40 4.06
N LEU A 172 -1.72 23.04 2.90
CA LEU A 172 -0.63 22.70 1.99
C LEU A 172 0.75 23.02 2.57
N GLU A 173 0.88 24.13 3.29
CA GLU A 173 2.10 24.46 4.01
C GLU A 173 2.44 23.39 5.04
N GLN A 174 1.47 22.97 5.86
CA GLN A 174 1.66 21.89 6.82
C GLN A 174 2.00 20.55 6.12
N ALA A 175 1.29 20.22 5.04
CA ALA A 175 1.53 18.98 4.29
C ALA A 175 2.93 18.94 3.67
N ALA A 176 3.41 20.05 3.11
CA ALA A 176 4.75 20.16 2.54
C ALA A 176 5.85 19.98 3.61
N MET A 177 5.62 20.46 4.83
CA MET A 177 6.54 20.26 5.95
C MET A 177 6.57 18.80 6.41
N VAL A 178 5.40 18.19 6.62
CA VAL A 178 5.29 16.79 7.06
C VAL A 178 5.84 15.83 5.99
N TRP A 179 5.73 16.19 4.71
CA TRP A 179 6.30 15.43 3.59
C TRP A 179 7.81 15.19 3.74
N VAL A 180 8.57 16.13 4.32
CA VAL A 180 10.01 15.94 4.57
C VAL A 180 10.27 14.71 5.43
N GLY A 181 9.47 14.51 6.49
CA GLY A 181 9.55 13.34 7.35
C GLY A 181 9.06 12.07 6.66
N VAL A 182 7.97 12.15 5.89
CA VAL A 182 7.45 11.01 5.11
C VAL A 182 8.51 10.52 4.12
N ARG A 183 9.11 11.43 3.36
CA ARG A 183 10.16 11.13 2.39
C ARG A 183 11.33 10.41 3.04
N ALA A 184 11.81 10.87 4.20
CA ALA A 184 12.90 10.22 4.91
C ALA A 184 12.57 8.77 5.31
N LEU A 185 11.33 8.49 5.72
CA LEU A 185 10.89 7.12 6.03
C LEU A 185 10.80 6.24 4.78
N ILE A 186 10.35 6.79 3.64
CA ILE A 186 10.33 6.07 2.37
C ILE A 186 11.76 5.72 1.92
N GLU A 187 12.68 6.69 1.96
CA GLU A 187 14.10 6.46 1.63
C GLU A 187 14.71 5.38 2.52
N ARG A 188 14.37 5.37 3.82
CA ARG A 188 14.80 4.32 4.74
C ARG A 188 14.22 2.95 4.38
N ALA A 189 12.93 2.88 4.06
CA ALA A 189 12.27 1.64 3.65
C ALA A 189 12.87 1.07 2.35
N ILE A 190 13.29 1.94 1.43
CA ILE A 190 14.01 1.58 0.19
C ILE A 190 15.35 0.93 0.53
N VAL A 191 16.16 1.58 1.38
CA VAL A 191 17.48 1.07 1.80
C VAL A 191 17.35 -0.29 2.49
N GLU A 192 16.32 -0.46 3.34
CA GLU A 192 16.06 -1.71 4.04
C GLU A 192 15.32 -2.77 3.20
N ARG A 193 14.95 -2.45 1.95
CA ARG A 193 14.17 -3.31 1.04
C ARG A 193 12.90 -3.86 1.66
N THR A 194 12.15 -3.01 2.35
CA THR A 194 10.90 -3.42 3.02
C THR A 194 9.69 -2.70 2.46
N ASN A 195 8.61 -3.43 2.30
CA ASN A 195 7.30 -2.85 1.98
C ASN A 195 6.84 -1.91 3.10
N PHE A 196 6.19 -0.82 2.74
CA PHE A 196 5.83 0.23 3.69
C PHE A 196 4.51 0.90 3.31
N ILE A 197 3.66 1.18 4.30
CA ILE A 197 2.42 1.94 4.12
C ILE A 197 2.52 3.27 4.88
N VAL A 198 2.24 4.37 4.19
CA VAL A 198 2.03 5.68 4.82
C VAL A 198 0.61 6.14 4.57
N GLU A 199 -0.11 6.50 5.63
CA GLU A 199 -1.47 7.03 5.53
C GLU A 199 -1.59 8.40 6.20
N GLY A 200 -2.46 9.26 5.69
CA GLY A 200 -2.89 10.44 6.44
C GLY A 200 -3.23 11.64 5.58
N ALA A 201 -3.67 12.73 6.23
CA ALA A 201 -4.14 13.93 5.51
C ALA A 201 -3.02 14.63 4.73
N HIS A 202 -1.77 14.48 5.15
CA HIS A 202 -0.60 15.12 4.54
C HIS A 202 -0.06 14.34 3.32
N VAL A 203 -0.64 13.18 3.00
CA VAL A 203 -0.36 12.47 1.75
C VAL A 203 -1.21 13.12 0.65
N VAL A 204 -0.64 14.10 -0.05
CA VAL A 204 -1.38 14.97 -0.98
C VAL A 204 -0.83 14.85 -2.41
N PRO A 205 -1.68 14.61 -3.43
CA PRO A 205 -1.29 14.70 -4.84
C PRO A 205 -0.59 16.02 -5.18
N GLY A 206 0.54 15.95 -5.87
CA GLY A 206 1.33 17.11 -6.29
C GLY A 206 2.38 17.58 -5.28
N ILE A 207 2.23 17.28 -3.98
CA ILE A 207 3.33 17.38 -3.00
C ILE A 207 4.22 16.14 -3.08
N ILE A 208 3.58 14.98 -3.25
CA ILE A 208 4.26 13.70 -3.41
C ILE A 208 4.78 13.60 -4.83
N GLU A 209 6.03 13.17 -4.96
CA GLU A 209 6.72 12.98 -6.23
C GLU A 209 7.19 11.52 -6.36
N PRO A 210 6.28 10.58 -6.69
CA PRO A 210 6.59 9.14 -6.76
C PRO A 210 7.78 8.81 -7.66
N GLN A 211 7.95 9.59 -8.74
CA GLN A 211 9.01 9.44 -9.73
C GLN A 211 10.44 9.56 -9.17
N PHE A 212 10.61 10.14 -7.98
CA PHE A 212 11.93 10.25 -7.35
C PHE A 212 12.39 8.96 -6.68
N PHE A 213 11.48 8.04 -6.37
CA PHE A 213 11.80 6.78 -5.71
C PHE A 213 11.99 5.64 -6.72
N LYS A 214 13.03 5.74 -7.55
CA LYS A 214 13.30 4.78 -8.65
C LYS A 214 13.54 3.34 -8.19
N ASP A 215 14.00 3.18 -6.96
CA ASP A 215 14.32 1.88 -6.34
C ASP A 215 13.15 1.31 -5.53
N ALA A 216 11.96 1.88 -5.65
CA ALA A 216 10.70 1.37 -5.11
C ALA A 216 9.61 1.33 -6.17
N ILE A 217 8.58 0.55 -5.93
CA ILE A 217 7.29 0.70 -6.60
C ILE A 217 6.39 1.52 -5.68
N VAL A 218 6.09 2.75 -6.07
CA VAL A 218 5.28 3.67 -5.27
C VAL A 218 3.85 3.70 -5.80
N VAL A 219 2.90 3.28 -4.96
CA VAL A 219 1.47 3.28 -5.27
C VAL A 219 0.80 4.37 -4.46
N HIS A 220 0.41 5.47 -5.12
CA HIS A 220 -0.27 6.59 -4.49
C HIS A 220 -1.77 6.54 -4.79
N MET A 221 -2.60 6.73 -3.76
CA MET A 221 -4.06 6.77 -3.86
C MET A 221 -4.68 7.71 -2.83
N VAL A 222 -5.94 8.10 -3.07
CA VAL A 222 -6.74 8.93 -2.16
C VAL A 222 -7.99 8.17 -1.74
N LEU A 223 -8.29 8.19 -0.43
CA LEU A 223 -9.55 7.68 0.13
C LEU A 223 -10.52 8.83 0.36
N THR A 224 -11.80 8.63 0.06
CA THR A 224 -12.84 9.67 0.20
C THR A 224 -14.13 9.14 0.81
N VAL A 225 -14.93 10.02 1.40
CA VAL A 225 -16.33 9.74 1.74
C VAL A 225 -17.19 10.75 0.98
N GLU A 226 -18.09 10.24 0.13
CA GLU A 226 -18.90 11.07 -0.76
C GLU A 226 -19.93 11.88 0.03
N LYS A 227 -20.73 11.20 0.86
CA LYS A 227 -21.82 11.84 1.59
C LYS A 227 -21.33 12.49 2.87
N ALA A 228 -21.64 13.78 3.03
CA ALA A 228 -21.32 14.53 4.24
C ALA A 228 -21.93 13.91 5.51
N SER A 229 -23.12 13.31 5.42
CA SER A 229 -23.77 12.65 6.56
C SER A 229 -23.01 11.41 7.04
N GLU A 230 -22.54 10.56 6.12
CA GLU A 230 -21.72 9.38 6.44
C GLU A 230 -20.35 9.80 6.98
N HIS A 231 -19.78 10.87 6.43
CA HIS A 231 -18.53 11.42 6.92
C HIS A 231 -18.66 11.95 8.36
N ARG A 232 -19.77 12.61 8.69
CA ARG A 232 -20.07 13.07 10.07
C ARG A 232 -20.19 11.91 11.05
N SER A 233 -20.91 10.84 10.69
CA SER A 233 -21.11 9.69 11.59
C SER A 233 -19.82 8.95 11.92
N HIS A 234 -18.78 9.03 11.07
CA HIS A 234 -17.46 8.48 11.40
C HIS A 234 -16.77 9.17 12.58
N PHE A 235 -17.07 10.45 12.83
CA PHE A 235 -16.51 11.16 13.98
C PHE A 235 -17.21 10.76 15.27
N GLU A 236 -18.53 10.48 15.22
CA GLU A 236 -19.30 9.97 16.37
C GLU A 236 -18.77 8.61 16.83
N MET A 237 -18.52 7.70 15.87
CA MET A 237 -17.94 6.39 16.18
C MET A 237 -16.53 6.49 16.75
N ARG A 238 -15.70 7.41 16.25
CA ARG A 238 -14.34 7.61 16.74
C ARG A 238 -14.27 8.18 18.16
N GLU A 239 -15.24 8.97 18.58
CA GLU A 239 -15.32 9.47 19.97
C GLU A 239 -15.57 8.32 20.94
N VAL A 240 -16.50 7.42 20.59
CA VAL A 240 -16.83 6.22 21.37
C VAL A 240 -15.62 5.28 21.48
N GLU A 241 -14.89 5.07 20.38
CA GLU A 241 -13.70 4.22 20.35
C GLU A 241 -12.49 4.81 21.10
N THR A 242 -12.45 6.12 21.31
CA THR A 242 -11.31 6.81 21.96
C THR A 242 -11.62 7.29 23.38
N GLU A 243 -12.72 6.83 23.98
CA GLU A 243 -13.16 7.20 25.33
C GLU A 243 -13.12 8.74 25.55
N SER A 244 -13.60 9.51 24.58
CA SER A 244 -13.64 10.98 24.60
C SER A 244 -12.28 11.70 24.67
N ALA A 245 -11.15 11.01 24.43
CA ALA A 245 -9.81 11.65 24.40
C ALA A 245 -9.61 12.66 23.25
N ARG A 246 -10.50 12.64 22.25
CA ARG A 246 -10.57 13.62 21.17
C ARG A 246 -12.00 14.18 21.09
N PRO A 247 -12.24 15.44 21.47
CA PRO A 247 -13.59 15.99 21.54
C PRO A 247 -14.23 16.02 20.15
N PHE A 248 -15.39 15.38 20.02
CA PHE A 248 -16.20 15.33 18.81
C PHE A 248 -16.60 16.73 18.31
N ASP A 249 -16.91 17.65 19.24
CA ASP A 249 -17.34 19.02 18.96
C ASP A 249 -16.35 19.79 18.09
N ARG A 250 -15.04 19.65 18.35
CA ARG A 250 -13.99 20.35 17.58
C ARG A 250 -13.98 19.95 16.10
N TYR A 251 -14.26 18.68 15.79
CA TYR A 251 -14.31 18.20 14.41
C TYR A 251 -15.58 18.66 13.70
N LEU A 252 -16.71 18.76 14.42
CA LEU A 252 -17.95 19.31 13.87
C LEU A 252 -17.83 20.81 13.58
N ASP A 253 -17.24 21.58 14.49
CA ASP A 253 -17.02 23.01 14.33
C ASP A 253 -16.17 23.33 13.09
N SER A 254 -15.24 22.43 12.75
CA SER A 254 -14.37 22.54 11.58
C SER A 254 -14.78 21.65 10.40
N PHE A 255 -15.98 21.07 10.41
CA PHE A 255 -16.38 20.09 9.40
C PHE A 255 -16.38 20.67 7.98
N GLU A 256 -16.75 21.95 7.84
CA GLU A 256 -16.70 22.65 6.55
C GLU A 256 -15.26 22.75 6.03
N ASN A 257 -14.28 23.05 6.89
CA ASN A 257 -12.86 23.08 6.53
C ASN A 257 -12.36 21.69 6.12
N ILE A 258 -12.81 20.64 6.81
CA ILE A 258 -12.46 19.25 6.47
C ILE A 258 -12.99 18.89 5.08
N ARG A 259 -14.24 19.23 4.77
CA ARG A 259 -14.85 19.01 3.46
C ARG A 259 -14.15 19.81 2.37
N LYS A 260 -13.82 21.07 2.64
CA LYS A 260 -13.07 21.93 1.73
C LYS A 260 -11.71 21.34 1.36
N ILE A 261 -10.97 20.82 2.35
CA ILE A 261 -9.71 20.11 2.12
C ILE A 261 -9.94 18.84 1.30
N GLN A 262 -10.99 18.07 1.60
CA GLN A 262 -11.32 16.89 0.81
C GLN A 262 -11.55 17.24 -0.66
N ASP A 263 -12.42 18.21 -0.92
CA ASP A 263 -12.80 18.62 -2.27
C ASP A 263 -11.56 19.12 -3.04
N TYR A 264 -10.68 19.89 -2.38
CA TYR A 264 -9.41 20.33 -2.96
C TYR A 264 -8.45 19.17 -3.29
N VAL A 265 -8.31 18.19 -2.38
CA VAL A 265 -7.48 17.00 -2.62
C VAL A 265 -8.04 16.15 -3.76
N LEU A 266 -9.37 16.04 -3.88
CA LEU A 266 -10.04 15.34 -4.97
C LEU A 266 -9.81 16.03 -6.32
N GLU A 267 -9.89 17.37 -6.37
CA GLU A 267 -9.54 18.12 -7.57
C GLU A 267 -8.09 17.89 -8.01
N LEU A 268 -7.16 17.86 -7.05
CA LEU A 268 -5.75 17.55 -7.35
C LEU A 268 -5.57 16.11 -7.82
N ALA A 269 -6.27 15.15 -7.20
CA ALA A 269 -6.23 13.76 -7.60
C ALA A 269 -6.72 13.57 -9.03
N ASP A 270 -7.82 14.22 -9.42
CA ASP A 270 -8.33 14.21 -10.79
C ASP A 270 -7.33 14.82 -11.78
N LYS A 271 -6.82 16.04 -11.49
CA LYS A 271 -5.83 16.72 -12.34
C LYS A 271 -4.56 15.91 -12.57
N LEU A 272 -4.09 15.20 -11.54
CA LEU A 272 -2.85 14.43 -11.55
C LEU A 272 -3.07 12.93 -11.81
N GLN A 273 -4.30 12.51 -12.08
CA GLN A 273 -4.68 11.12 -12.35
C GLN A 273 -4.28 10.16 -11.21
N VAL A 274 -4.36 10.63 -9.96
CA VAL A 274 -4.20 9.79 -8.77
C VAL A 274 -5.54 9.10 -8.49
N PRO A 275 -5.57 7.77 -8.34
CA PRO A 275 -6.81 7.02 -8.13
C PRO A 275 -7.49 7.41 -6.81
N VAL A 276 -8.81 7.55 -6.87
CA VAL A 276 -9.66 7.85 -5.72
C VAL A 276 -10.55 6.64 -5.42
N PHE A 277 -10.61 6.26 -4.15
CA PHE A 277 -11.45 5.16 -3.67
C PHE A 277 -12.51 5.69 -2.68
N PRO A 278 -13.81 5.59 -3.02
CA PRO A 278 -14.87 5.94 -2.09
C PRO A 278 -15.02 4.85 -1.02
N ASN A 279 -14.99 5.25 0.24
CA ASN A 279 -15.14 4.37 1.39
C ASN A 279 -16.59 4.30 1.87
N SER A 280 -17.46 3.73 1.04
CA SER A 280 -18.88 3.48 1.38
C SER A 280 -19.10 2.09 2.00
N SER A 281 -18.27 1.12 1.62
CA SER A 281 -18.23 -0.22 2.19
C SER A 281 -16.77 -0.64 2.35
N MET A 282 -16.37 -0.94 3.58
CA MET A 282 -14.97 -1.21 3.92
C MET A 282 -14.41 -2.39 3.14
N ASP A 283 -15.13 -3.51 3.07
CA ASP A 283 -14.66 -4.72 2.36
C ASP A 283 -14.55 -4.50 0.85
N ALA A 284 -15.54 -3.85 0.25
CA ALA A 284 -15.50 -3.53 -1.17
C ALA A 284 -14.34 -2.58 -1.51
N THR A 285 -14.12 -1.57 -0.65
CA THR A 285 -13.04 -0.59 -0.81
C THR A 285 -11.67 -1.25 -0.69
N VAL A 286 -11.46 -2.09 0.32
CA VAL A 286 -10.19 -2.84 0.49
C VAL A 286 -9.97 -3.79 -0.69
N GLY A 287 -11.01 -4.48 -1.16
CA GLY A 287 -10.92 -5.36 -2.33
C GLY A 287 -10.50 -4.61 -3.60
N ALA A 288 -11.12 -3.45 -3.86
CA ALA A 288 -10.78 -2.61 -5.00
C ALA A 288 -9.34 -2.06 -4.92
N ILE A 289 -8.90 -1.63 -3.73
CA ILE A 289 -7.53 -1.15 -3.50
C ILE A 289 -6.51 -2.29 -3.71
N LEU A 290 -6.77 -3.50 -3.20
CA LEU A 290 -5.90 -4.66 -3.40
C LEU A 290 -5.75 -5.00 -4.88
N GLU A 291 -6.86 -5.05 -5.61
CA GLU A 291 -6.85 -5.30 -7.05
C GLU A 291 -6.03 -4.23 -7.78
N PHE A 292 -6.21 -2.96 -7.42
CA PHE A 292 -5.42 -1.86 -7.99
C PHE A 292 -3.93 -1.99 -7.68
N VAL A 293 -3.55 -2.22 -6.42
CA VAL A 293 -2.15 -2.38 -6.00
C VAL A 293 -1.49 -3.53 -6.75
N ILE A 294 -2.13 -4.71 -6.79
CA ILE A 294 -1.58 -5.88 -7.49
C ILE A 294 -1.35 -5.57 -8.98
N ASN A 295 -2.33 -4.96 -9.64
CA ASN A 295 -2.21 -4.64 -11.06
C ASN A 295 -1.12 -3.61 -11.33
N GLN A 296 -1.02 -2.55 -10.52
CA GLN A 296 0.04 -1.54 -10.64
C GLN A 296 1.43 -2.13 -10.45
N VAL A 297 1.61 -2.90 -9.38
CA VAL A 297 2.90 -3.53 -9.08
C VAL A 297 3.29 -4.53 -10.17
N PHE A 298 2.32 -5.26 -10.73
CA PHE A 298 2.56 -6.18 -11.83
C PHE A 298 2.95 -5.46 -13.14
N VAL A 299 2.32 -4.34 -13.46
CA VAL A 299 2.69 -3.51 -14.62
C VAL A 299 4.12 -2.99 -14.48
N GLU A 300 4.48 -2.45 -13.31
CA GLU A 300 5.84 -1.97 -13.05
C GLU A 300 6.88 -3.10 -13.08
N TYR A 301 6.55 -4.27 -12.51
CA TYR A 301 7.41 -5.44 -12.56
C TYR A 301 7.70 -5.91 -14.00
N THR A 302 6.65 -6.01 -14.82
CA THR A 302 6.79 -6.43 -16.23
C THR A 302 7.54 -5.39 -17.07
N ALA A 303 7.29 -4.10 -16.84
CA ALA A 303 8.05 -3.02 -17.48
C ALA A 303 9.54 -3.04 -17.09
N GLY A 304 9.86 -3.36 -15.83
CA GLY A 304 11.22 -3.56 -15.34
C GLY A 304 11.92 -4.72 -16.06
N LYS A 305 11.28 -5.90 -16.09
CA LYS A 305 11.80 -7.10 -16.79
C LYS A 305 12.07 -6.87 -18.28
N ALA A 306 11.18 -6.14 -18.96
CA ALA A 306 11.35 -5.82 -20.37
C ALA A 306 12.58 -4.92 -20.62
N LYS A 307 12.84 -3.95 -19.72
CA LYS A 307 14.03 -3.10 -19.79
C LYS A 307 15.31 -3.88 -19.49
N GLU A 308 15.31 -4.74 -18.48
CA GLU A 308 16.45 -5.60 -18.14
C GLU A 308 16.85 -6.52 -19.30
N GLY A 309 15.88 -7.22 -19.90
CA GLY A 309 16.13 -8.10 -21.05
C GLY A 309 16.61 -7.36 -22.31
N MET A 310 16.23 -6.08 -22.49
CA MET A 310 16.78 -5.25 -23.56
C MET A 310 18.23 -4.84 -23.29
N VAL A 311 18.59 -4.56 -22.03
CA VAL A 311 19.96 -4.18 -21.64
C VAL A 311 20.90 -5.37 -21.72
N GLU A 312 20.50 -6.55 -21.24
CA GLU A 312 21.27 -7.79 -21.37
C GLU A 312 21.54 -8.13 -22.84
N LYS A 313 20.52 -8.05 -23.68
CA LYS A 313 20.66 -8.29 -25.12
C LYS A 313 21.56 -7.26 -25.81
N ALA A 314 21.54 -6.00 -25.37
CA ALA A 314 22.46 -4.98 -25.88
C ALA A 314 23.91 -5.21 -25.43
N MET A 315 24.12 -5.68 -24.19
CA MET A 315 25.45 -6.06 -23.68
C MET A 315 26.01 -7.28 -24.41
N GLU A 316 25.22 -8.34 -24.63
CA GLU A 316 25.62 -9.53 -25.41
C GLU A 316 26.02 -9.18 -26.85
N ILE A 317 25.29 -8.25 -27.49
CA ILE A 317 25.63 -7.78 -28.83
C ILE A 317 26.94 -6.98 -28.84
N SER A 318 27.23 -6.23 -27.76
CA SER A 318 28.48 -5.46 -27.63
C SER A 318 29.71 -6.35 -27.41
N THR A 319 29.61 -7.35 -26.52
CA THR A 319 30.70 -8.31 -26.25
C THR A 319 30.97 -9.23 -27.43
N SER A 320 29.93 -9.59 -28.18
CA SER A 320 30.06 -10.36 -29.44
C SER A 320 30.81 -9.55 -30.53
N ARG A 321 30.61 -8.23 -30.59
CA ARG A 321 31.31 -7.35 -31.55
C ARG A 321 32.78 -7.15 -31.18
N GLU A 322 33.11 -7.06 -29.90
CA GLU A 322 34.50 -6.96 -29.44
C GLU A 322 35.29 -8.25 -29.71
N ALA A 323 34.70 -9.42 -29.48
CA ALA A 323 35.32 -10.72 -29.78
C ALA A 323 35.59 -10.94 -31.28
N VAL A 324 34.70 -10.47 -32.16
CA VAL A 324 34.93 -10.52 -33.62
C VAL A 324 36.05 -9.55 -34.04
N SER A 325 36.20 -8.41 -33.36
CA SER A 325 37.27 -7.45 -33.63
C SER A 325 38.67 -7.92 -33.19
N GLU A 326 38.76 -8.68 -32.09
CA GLU A 326 40.03 -9.28 -31.64
C GLU A 326 40.46 -10.47 -32.51
N THR A 327 39.50 -11.24 -33.01
CA THR A 327 39.79 -12.38 -33.90
C THR A 327 40.31 -11.90 -35.26
N SER A 328 39.84 -10.74 -35.74
CA SER A 328 40.32 -10.11 -36.99
C SER A 328 41.70 -9.43 -36.85
N ARG A 329 42.19 -9.17 -35.62
CA ARG A 329 43.52 -8.59 -35.36
C ARG A 329 44.62 -9.63 -35.16
N ARG A 330 44.26 -10.90 -34.94
CA ARG A 330 45.22 -12.02 -34.82
C ARG A 330 45.46 -12.77 -36.13
N SER A 331 44.74 -12.43 -37.20
CA SER A 331 44.85 -13.05 -38.53
C SER A 331 45.58 -12.19 -39.57
N THR A 332 46.26 -11.12 -39.15
CA THR A 332 47.16 -10.29 -39.99
C THR A 332 48.59 -10.39 -39.47
#